data_AF-A0A7K3LPF5-F1
#
_entry.id   AF-A0A7K3LPF5-F1
#
_cell.length_a   1.000
_cell.length_b   1.000
_cell.length_c   1.000
_cell.angle_alpha   90.00
_cell.angle_beta   90.00
_cell.angle_gamma   90.00
#
_symmetry.space_group_name_H-M   'P 1'
#
loop_
_entity.id
_entity.type
_entity.pdbx_description
1 polymer ?
#
loop_
_entity_poly.entity_id
_entity_poly.type
_entity_poly.pdbx_seq_one_letter_code
_entity_poly.pdbx_strand_id
1 'polypeptide(L)'
;MSVSAWRKMVTSAAERLGPQWRVVGDGRKTVLMRTDIEWWALYVGYEPTRLGRVFAYSAFLGGPLPPTRTGDAGVDGDQFVFPGEPRIRYQDDLVCAAGIAEFAEVVVGVALDPVRDVRGYLAYSEETLVTRTASGHDYLYTGRSRQRLVLLRVVCAAKPTAGLIEDVRWVLDDRLVNQNGANPSSEVFFAEMLELLRDDDRGGVEHLISRTRQAGLAELGASPDMLRPLVFPEPLV
;
A
#
# COMPACT_ATOMS: atom_id res chain seq x y z
N MET A 1 -14.31 21.16 3.64
CA MET A 1 -15.09 20.55 2.55
C MET A 1 -16.05 19.50 3.12
N SER A 2 -17.30 19.41 2.62
CA SER A 2 -18.25 18.36 3.04
C SER A 2 -17.96 17.03 2.32
N VAL A 3 -18.49 15.92 2.87
CA VAL A 3 -18.42 14.59 2.22
C VAL A 3 -19.02 14.61 0.81
N SER A 4 -20.16 15.28 0.62
CA SER A 4 -20.82 15.37 -0.68
C SER A 4 -20.00 16.18 -1.68
N ALA A 5 -19.39 17.29 -1.24
CA ALA A 5 -18.51 18.10 -2.07
C ALA A 5 -17.25 17.32 -2.46
N TRP A 6 -16.64 16.59 -1.53
CA TRP A 6 -15.51 15.71 -1.83
C TRP A 6 -15.89 14.64 -2.86
N ARG A 7 -16.99 13.91 -2.64
CA ARG A 7 -17.45 12.86 -3.56
C ARG A 7 -17.68 13.40 -4.96
N LYS A 8 -18.37 14.54 -5.09
CA LYS A 8 -18.59 15.19 -6.39
C LYS A 8 -17.28 15.55 -7.08
N MET A 9 -16.35 16.14 -6.32
CA MET A 9 -15.05 16.58 -6.85
C MET A 9 -14.20 15.41 -7.33
N VAL A 10 -14.11 14.34 -6.54
CA VAL A 10 -13.32 13.15 -6.89
C VAL A 10 -13.94 12.35 -8.03
N THR A 11 -15.28 12.34 -8.16
CA THR A 11 -15.95 11.79 -9.35
C THR A 11 -15.55 12.55 -10.62
N SER A 12 -15.59 13.89 -10.59
CA SER A 12 -15.17 14.70 -11.75
C SER A 12 -13.67 14.57 -12.05
N ALA A 13 -12.83 14.29 -11.05
CA ALA A 13 -11.43 13.95 -11.28
C ALA A 13 -11.28 12.58 -11.96
N ALA A 14 -12.03 11.56 -11.52
CA ALA A 14 -12.04 10.23 -12.15
C ALA A 14 -12.45 10.30 -13.63
N GLU A 15 -13.49 11.07 -13.96
CA GLU A 15 -13.95 11.28 -15.34
C GLU A 15 -12.85 11.88 -16.24
N ARG A 16 -12.00 12.76 -15.68
CA ARG A 16 -10.87 13.36 -16.40
C ARG A 16 -9.72 12.37 -16.61
N LEU A 17 -9.42 11.56 -15.61
CA LEU A 17 -8.33 10.58 -15.66
C LEU A 17 -8.65 9.32 -16.49
N GLY A 18 -9.94 9.10 -16.76
CA GLY A 18 -10.42 8.00 -17.57
C GLY A 18 -10.71 6.71 -16.80
N PRO A 19 -11.01 5.61 -17.51
CA PRO A 19 -11.65 4.41 -16.95
C PRO A 19 -10.77 3.64 -15.95
N GLN A 20 -9.46 3.89 -15.97
CA GLN A 20 -8.49 3.31 -15.06
C GLN A 20 -8.54 3.91 -13.66
N TRP A 21 -9.37 4.93 -13.40
CA TRP A 21 -9.54 5.51 -12.07
C TRP A 21 -11.00 5.43 -11.65
N ARG A 22 -11.24 4.92 -10.44
CA ARG A 22 -12.58 4.72 -9.90
C ARG A 22 -12.71 5.34 -8.52
N VAL A 23 -13.90 5.86 -8.23
CA VAL A 23 -14.23 6.35 -6.88
C VAL A 23 -14.66 5.17 -6.03
N VAL A 24 -13.98 4.98 -4.90
CA VAL A 24 -14.12 3.85 -3.99
C VAL A 24 -14.50 4.33 -2.59
N GLY A 25 -15.29 3.53 -1.87
CA GLY A 25 -15.72 3.81 -0.51
C GLY A 25 -16.88 4.82 -0.40
N ASP A 26 -17.20 5.17 0.83
CA ASP A 26 -18.36 5.98 1.19
C ASP A 26 -18.04 7.06 2.22
N GLY A 27 -18.91 8.06 2.40
CA GLY A 27 -18.75 9.01 3.47
C GLY A 27 -17.37 9.71 3.49
N ARG A 28 -16.77 9.78 4.69
CA ARG A 28 -15.39 10.25 4.84
C ARG A 28 -14.40 9.32 4.16
N LYS A 29 -14.68 8.00 4.12
CA LYS A 29 -14.08 6.86 3.38
C LYS A 29 -13.57 7.10 1.97
N THR A 30 -14.30 7.94 1.24
CA THR A 30 -14.20 8.06 -0.21
C THR A 30 -12.77 8.37 -0.69
N VAL A 31 -12.26 7.59 -1.65
CA VAL A 31 -10.96 7.80 -2.31
C VAL A 31 -11.08 7.59 -3.83
N LEU A 32 -10.13 8.14 -4.58
CA LEU A 32 -9.89 7.87 -5.99
C LEU A 32 -8.86 6.74 -6.10
N MET A 33 -9.22 5.60 -6.66
CA MET A 33 -8.35 4.42 -6.70
C MET A 33 -8.00 4.07 -8.14
N ARG A 34 -6.71 3.78 -8.40
CA ARG A 34 -6.24 3.31 -9.71
C ARG A 34 -6.59 1.84 -9.89
N THR A 35 -6.95 1.49 -11.11
CA THR A 35 -7.29 0.15 -11.60
C THR A 35 -6.47 -0.16 -12.86
N ASP A 36 -6.22 -1.43 -13.17
CA ASP A 36 -6.62 -2.60 -12.37
C ASP A 36 -5.65 -2.87 -11.21
N ILE A 37 -6.19 -3.33 -10.07
CA ILE A 37 -5.40 -3.50 -8.85
C ILE A 37 -4.71 -4.86 -8.89
N GLU A 38 -3.39 -4.88 -8.73
CA GLU A 38 -2.58 -6.10 -8.61
C GLU A 38 -2.03 -6.22 -7.19
N TRP A 39 -0.72 -6.08 -7.02
CA TRP A 39 0.03 -6.17 -5.77
C TRP A 39 0.04 -4.87 -4.95
N TRP A 40 -0.30 -3.74 -5.57
CA TRP A 40 -0.39 -2.45 -4.90
C TRP A 40 -1.73 -1.77 -5.17
N ALA A 41 -2.32 -1.22 -4.11
CA ALA A 41 -3.44 -0.30 -4.22
C ALA A 41 -2.92 1.13 -4.20
N LEU A 42 -3.09 1.84 -5.31
CA LEU A 42 -2.78 3.27 -5.44
C LEU A 42 -4.06 4.07 -5.29
N TYR A 43 -4.11 4.98 -4.34
CA TYR A 43 -5.28 5.81 -4.13
C TYR A 43 -4.95 7.23 -3.69
N VAL A 44 -5.81 8.16 -4.10
CA VAL A 44 -5.79 9.58 -3.73
C VAL A 44 -7.00 9.86 -2.86
N GLY A 45 -6.78 10.50 -1.72
CA GLY A 45 -7.84 10.87 -0.79
C GLY A 45 -7.73 12.30 -0.31
N TYR A 46 -8.65 12.66 0.58
CA TYR A 46 -8.70 13.98 1.18
C TYR A 46 -8.95 13.89 2.68
N GLU A 47 -8.15 14.61 3.46
CA GLU A 47 -8.35 14.84 4.87
C GLU A 47 -8.84 16.28 5.13
N PRO A 48 -9.94 16.45 5.88
CA PRO A 48 -10.47 17.76 6.23
C PRO A 48 -9.65 18.39 7.37
N THR A 49 -8.40 18.76 7.10
CA THR A 49 -7.58 19.59 7.98
C THR A 49 -7.92 21.08 7.79
N ARG A 50 -7.35 21.97 8.61
CA ARG A 50 -7.55 23.44 8.50
C ARG A 50 -7.27 23.97 7.08
N LEU A 51 -6.32 23.36 6.37
CA LEU A 51 -5.91 23.75 5.02
C LEU A 51 -6.49 22.84 3.94
N GLY A 52 -7.14 21.72 4.32
CA GLY A 52 -7.52 20.67 3.40
C GLY A 52 -6.31 19.95 2.81
N ARG A 53 -6.14 18.67 3.11
CA ARG A 53 -4.98 17.91 2.65
C ARG A 53 -5.42 16.85 1.65
N VAL A 54 -5.01 16.99 0.40
CA VAL A 54 -5.03 15.88 -0.56
C VAL A 54 -3.82 15.00 -0.26
N PHE A 55 -3.98 13.69 -0.29
CA PHE A 55 -2.89 12.75 -0.11
C PHE A 55 -2.99 11.67 -1.18
N ALA A 56 -1.85 11.07 -1.53
CA ALA A 56 -1.78 9.93 -2.42
C ALA A 56 -0.88 8.87 -1.79
N TYR A 57 -1.36 7.63 -1.75
CA TYR A 57 -0.70 6.53 -1.07
C TYR A 57 -0.67 5.28 -1.96
N SER A 58 0.39 4.49 -1.81
CA SER A 58 0.54 3.14 -2.35
C SER A 58 0.59 2.15 -1.19
N ALA A 59 -0.31 1.17 -1.17
CA ALA A 59 -0.34 0.11 -0.18
C ALA A 59 -0.06 -1.24 -0.83
N PHE A 60 0.95 -1.95 -0.34
CA PHE A 60 1.27 -3.31 -0.73
C PHE A 60 0.22 -4.27 -0.16
N LEU A 61 -0.28 -5.15 -1.03
CA LEU A 61 -1.42 -6.03 -0.79
C LEU A 61 -0.99 -7.47 -0.45
N GLY A 62 0.29 -7.68 -0.10
CA GLY A 62 0.79 -8.98 0.33
C GLY A 62 0.35 -9.40 1.73
N GLY A 63 -0.30 -8.51 2.49
CA GLY A 63 -0.79 -8.80 3.84
C GLY A 63 -1.94 -7.88 4.26
N PRO A 64 -2.34 -7.90 5.54
CA PRO A 64 -3.46 -7.11 6.01
C PRO A 64 -3.25 -5.62 5.79
N LEU A 65 -4.31 -4.96 5.30
CA LEU A 65 -4.33 -3.50 5.18
C LEU A 65 -4.72 -2.88 6.52
N PRO A 66 -4.05 -1.81 6.95
CA PRO A 66 -4.52 -1.06 8.12
C PRO A 66 -5.85 -0.36 7.80
N PRO A 67 -6.72 -0.15 8.80
CA PRO A 67 -7.96 0.60 8.67
C PRO A 67 -7.73 2.09 8.41
N THR A 68 -6.53 2.60 8.71
CA THR A 68 -6.10 3.95 8.37
C THR A 68 -5.76 4.02 6.89
N ARG A 69 -6.11 5.12 6.22
CA ARG A 69 -5.79 5.32 4.79
C ARG A 69 -4.32 5.55 4.50
N THR A 70 -3.44 5.26 5.44
CA THR A 70 -1.99 5.38 5.31
C THR A 70 -1.48 4.22 4.46
N GLY A 71 -0.82 4.52 3.35
CA GLY A 71 -0.11 3.53 2.56
C GLY A 71 1.31 3.29 3.05
N ASP A 72 1.99 2.36 2.39
CA ASP A 72 3.38 2.00 2.67
C ASP A 72 4.39 2.98 2.02
N ALA A 73 3.94 3.73 1.02
CA ALA A 73 4.62 4.88 0.43
C ALA A 73 3.58 5.97 0.10
N GLY A 74 3.97 7.25 0.16
CA GLY A 74 2.99 8.32 0.11
C GLY A 74 3.51 9.71 -0.11
N VAL A 75 2.59 10.57 -0.52
CA VAL A 75 2.79 12.00 -0.71
C VAL A 75 1.60 12.75 -0.14
N ASP A 76 1.89 13.68 0.76
CA ASP A 76 0.92 14.65 1.25
C ASP A 76 1.02 15.92 0.39
N GLY A 77 -0.10 16.35 -0.18
CA GLY A 77 -0.15 17.46 -1.14
C GLY A 77 0.30 18.80 -0.57
N ASP A 78 0.20 19.00 0.75
CA ASP A 78 0.69 20.20 1.46
C ASP A 78 2.21 20.14 1.75
N GLN A 79 2.89 19.07 1.35
CA GLN A 79 4.35 18.90 1.44
C GLN A 79 5.00 18.62 0.07
N PHE A 80 4.20 18.50 -0.99
CA PHE A 80 4.66 18.11 -2.32
C PHE A 80 4.81 19.31 -3.24
N VAL A 81 6.02 19.48 -3.79
CA VAL A 81 6.30 20.44 -4.86
C VAL A 81 6.26 19.68 -6.18
N PHE A 82 5.41 20.10 -7.10
CA PHE A 82 5.32 19.47 -8.42
C PHE A 82 6.65 19.64 -9.16
N PRO A 83 7.06 18.67 -10.00
CA PRO A 83 8.26 18.80 -10.81
C PRO A 83 8.23 20.09 -11.64
N GLY A 84 9.30 20.89 -11.56
CA GLY A 84 9.41 22.16 -12.27
C GLY A 84 8.74 23.35 -11.58
N GLU A 85 8.09 23.16 -10.42
CA GLU A 85 7.51 24.25 -9.66
C GLU A 85 8.43 24.76 -8.54
N PRO A 86 8.39 26.06 -8.22
CA PRO A 86 9.24 26.64 -7.17
C PRO A 86 8.67 26.46 -5.76
N ARG A 87 7.40 26.08 -5.61
CA ARG A 87 6.70 25.99 -4.32
C ARG A 87 5.52 25.02 -4.37
N ILE A 88 5.04 24.61 -3.20
CA ILE A 88 3.83 23.80 -3.06
C ILE A 88 2.60 24.55 -3.57
N ARG A 89 1.64 23.81 -4.14
CA ARG A 89 0.30 24.32 -4.47
C ARG A 89 -0.57 24.28 -3.23
N TYR A 90 -1.36 25.35 -3.02
CA TYR A 90 -2.31 25.42 -1.90
C TYR A 90 -3.73 25.13 -2.37
N GLN A 91 -4.68 25.26 -1.45
CA GLN A 91 -6.04 24.75 -1.54
C GLN A 91 -6.78 25.12 -2.85
N ASP A 92 -6.61 26.35 -3.35
CA ASP A 92 -7.35 26.84 -4.53
C ASP A 92 -6.91 26.15 -5.84
N ASP A 93 -5.64 25.72 -5.92
CA ASP A 93 -5.08 25.07 -7.11
C ASP A 93 -5.20 23.55 -7.03
N LEU A 94 -5.06 22.98 -5.82
CA LEU A 94 -5.03 21.53 -5.62
C LEU A 94 -6.40 20.92 -5.29
N VAL A 95 -7.27 21.63 -4.57
CA VAL A 95 -8.57 21.11 -4.10
C VAL A 95 -9.67 21.45 -5.13
N CYS A 96 -9.42 21.05 -6.37
CA CYS A 96 -10.37 21.06 -7.47
C CYS A 96 -10.23 19.80 -8.32
N ALA A 97 -11.22 19.49 -9.17
CA ALA A 97 -11.20 18.25 -9.96
C ALA A 97 -9.99 18.15 -10.90
N ALA A 98 -9.55 19.27 -11.49
CA ALA A 98 -8.38 19.30 -12.35
C ALA A 98 -7.08 19.12 -11.55
N GLY A 99 -6.94 19.83 -10.43
CA GLY A 99 -5.78 19.71 -9.54
C GLY A 99 -5.61 18.31 -8.94
N ILE A 100 -6.70 17.66 -8.55
CA ILE A 100 -6.67 16.27 -8.05
C ILE A 100 -6.27 15.29 -9.15
N ALA A 101 -6.79 15.47 -10.37
CA ALA A 101 -6.41 14.64 -11.50
C ALA A 101 -4.90 14.78 -11.81
N GLU A 102 -4.41 16.02 -11.93
CA GLU A 102 -2.99 16.28 -12.18
C GLU A 102 -2.10 15.74 -11.04
N PHE A 103 -2.51 15.95 -9.78
CA PHE A 103 -1.82 15.39 -8.62
C PHE A 103 -1.74 13.86 -8.68
N ALA A 104 -2.85 13.20 -9.03
CA ALA A 104 -2.89 11.74 -9.16
C ALA A 104 -1.91 11.25 -10.24
N GLU A 105 -1.87 11.89 -11.42
CA GLU A 105 -0.96 11.51 -12.50
C GLU A 105 0.51 11.74 -12.14
N VAL A 106 0.83 12.93 -11.61
CA VAL A 106 2.20 13.31 -11.27
C VAL A 106 2.74 12.46 -10.14
N VAL A 107 1.98 12.30 -9.04
CA VAL A 107 2.45 11.54 -7.89
C VAL A 107 2.59 10.05 -8.22
N VAL A 108 1.70 9.49 -9.04
CA VAL A 108 1.90 8.14 -9.58
C VAL A 108 3.23 8.10 -10.32
N GLY A 109 3.42 8.91 -11.37
CA GLY A 109 4.62 8.82 -12.21
C GLY A 109 5.96 9.11 -11.51
N VAL A 110 5.95 9.92 -10.44
CA VAL A 110 7.18 10.42 -9.81
C VAL A 110 7.48 9.75 -8.47
N ALA A 111 6.47 9.47 -7.65
CA ALA A 111 6.67 9.09 -6.26
C ALA A 111 6.12 7.70 -5.89
N LEU A 112 5.14 7.17 -6.65
CA LEU A 112 4.49 5.90 -6.32
C LEU A 112 4.72 4.77 -7.35
N ASP A 113 5.30 5.06 -8.52
CA ASP A 113 5.54 4.12 -9.63
C ASP A 113 7.01 3.68 -9.91
N PRO A 114 8.05 3.90 -9.08
CA PRO A 114 9.40 3.46 -9.47
C PRO A 114 9.67 1.95 -9.36
N VAL A 115 8.83 1.17 -8.68
CA VAL A 115 9.08 -0.27 -8.51
C VAL A 115 7.83 -1.08 -8.80
N ARG A 116 7.63 -1.34 -10.10
CA ARG A 116 6.41 -1.96 -10.64
C ARG A 116 6.28 -3.46 -10.39
N ASP A 117 7.36 -4.14 -10.00
CA ASP A 117 7.34 -5.57 -9.72
C ASP A 117 7.84 -5.92 -8.32
N VAL A 118 7.33 -7.03 -7.79
CA VAL A 118 7.59 -7.52 -6.42
C VAL A 118 9.06 -7.80 -6.16
N ARG A 119 9.80 -8.29 -7.16
CA ARG A 119 11.23 -8.61 -7.01
C ARG A 119 12.08 -7.36 -6.93
N GLY A 120 11.80 -6.37 -7.77
CA GLY A 120 12.44 -5.06 -7.68
C GLY A 120 12.24 -4.43 -6.30
N TYR A 121 11.04 -4.57 -5.72
CA TYR A 121 10.73 -3.97 -4.42
C TYR A 121 11.36 -4.73 -3.26
N LEU A 122 11.49 -6.05 -3.38
CA LEU A 122 12.30 -6.86 -2.49
C LEU A 122 13.76 -6.38 -2.51
N ALA A 123 14.38 -6.28 -3.70
CA ALA A 123 15.78 -5.87 -3.82
C ALA A 123 16.04 -4.49 -3.18
N TYR A 124 15.18 -3.51 -3.46
CA TYR A 124 15.24 -2.19 -2.83
C TYR A 124 15.11 -2.25 -1.30
N SER A 125 14.18 -3.07 -0.80
CA SER A 125 13.94 -3.22 0.65
C SER A 125 15.12 -3.90 1.35
N GLU A 126 15.75 -4.89 0.70
CA GLU A 126 16.97 -5.55 1.19
C GLU A 126 18.15 -4.59 1.26
N GLU A 127 18.40 -3.83 0.19
CA GLU A 127 19.46 -2.81 0.15
C GLU A 127 19.24 -1.76 1.24
N THR A 128 17.99 -1.29 1.39
CA THR A 128 17.63 -0.32 2.44
C THR A 128 17.92 -0.87 3.82
N LEU A 129 17.57 -2.13 4.12
CA LEU A 129 17.89 -2.75 5.40
C LEU A 129 19.40 -2.80 5.63
N VAL A 130 20.18 -3.24 4.64
CA VAL A 130 21.66 -3.29 4.74
C VAL A 130 22.25 -1.92 5.03
N THR A 131 21.87 -0.88 4.28
CA THR A 131 22.37 0.49 4.48
C THR A 131 21.99 1.03 5.86
N ARG A 132 20.76 0.80 6.31
CA ARG A 132 20.28 1.30 7.62
C ARG A 132 20.96 0.59 8.77
N THR A 133 21.13 -0.73 8.69
CA THR A 133 21.89 -1.51 9.68
C THR A 133 23.34 -1.04 9.76
N ALA A 134 24.00 -0.86 8.61
CA ALA A 134 25.38 -0.35 8.57
C ALA A 134 25.49 1.06 9.18
N SER A 135 24.43 1.86 9.14
CA SER A 135 24.36 3.21 9.70
C SER A 135 23.82 3.27 11.14
N GLY A 136 23.56 2.14 11.81
CA GLY A 136 22.99 2.11 13.17
C GLY A 136 21.53 2.57 13.28
N HIS A 137 20.78 2.53 12.18
CA HIS A 137 19.38 2.96 12.08
C HIS A 137 18.42 1.79 11.79
N ASP A 138 18.80 0.57 12.19
CA ASP A 138 18.01 -0.65 12.03
C ASP A 138 16.67 -0.62 12.78
N TYR A 139 16.56 0.17 13.86
CA TYR A 139 15.31 0.41 14.59
C TYR A 139 14.16 0.97 13.72
N LEU A 140 14.49 1.58 12.57
CA LEU A 140 13.50 2.04 11.58
C LEU A 140 12.84 0.88 10.82
N TYR A 141 13.39 -0.34 10.94
CA TYR A 141 12.87 -1.58 10.37
C TYR A 141 12.08 -2.39 11.41
N THR A 142 11.06 -1.74 11.97
CA THR A 142 10.08 -2.29 12.92
C THR A 142 8.66 -2.11 12.37
N GLY A 143 7.69 -2.79 12.97
CA GLY A 143 6.28 -2.73 12.59
C GLY A 143 6.06 -3.03 11.11
N ARG A 144 5.45 -2.09 10.40
CA ARG A 144 5.06 -2.24 8.98
C ARG A 144 6.24 -2.44 8.02
N SER A 145 7.36 -1.76 8.23
CA SER A 145 8.54 -1.89 7.38
C SER A 145 9.09 -3.33 7.43
N ARG A 146 9.13 -3.91 8.64
CA ARG A 146 9.52 -5.29 8.87
C ARG A 146 8.55 -6.28 8.22
N GLN A 147 7.26 -6.13 8.51
CA GLN A 147 6.19 -6.96 7.94
C GLN A 147 6.26 -7.00 6.41
N ARG A 148 6.41 -5.83 5.77
CA ARG A 148 6.49 -5.70 4.32
C ARG A 148 7.68 -6.43 3.73
N LEU A 149 8.88 -6.28 4.31
CA LEU A 149 10.06 -7.01 3.83
C LEU A 149 9.89 -8.52 3.93
N VAL A 150 9.38 -9.02 5.05
CA VAL A 150 9.16 -10.45 5.24
C VAL A 150 8.11 -10.97 4.26
N LEU A 151 7.01 -10.25 4.04
CA LEU A 151 6.03 -10.59 3.02
C LEU A 151 6.64 -10.64 1.62
N LEU A 152 7.49 -9.68 1.24
CA LEU A 152 8.19 -9.70 -0.05
C LEU A 152 9.10 -10.92 -0.17
N ARG A 153 9.83 -11.28 0.89
CA ARG A 153 10.66 -12.49 0.91
C ARG A 153 9.84 -13.76 0.75
N VAL A 154 8.68 -13.85 1.41
CA VAL A 154 7.74 -14.98 1.30
C VAL A 154 7.15 -15.08 -0.10
N VAL A 155 6.63 -13.97 -0.64
CA VAL A 155 6.03 -13.94 -1.99
C VAL A 155 7.04 -14.32 -3.07
N CYS A 156 8.28 -13.85 -2.94
CA CYS A 156 9.37 -14.19 -3.87
C CYS A 156 10.03 -15.54 -3.58
N ALA A 157 9.67 -16.23 -2.49
CA ALA A 157 10.42 -17.35 -1.93
C ALA A 157 11.93 -17.10 -1.98
N ALA A 158 12.34 -15.97 -1.40
CA ALA A 158 13.70 -15.43 -1.49
C ALA A 158 14.73 -16.18 -0.65
N LYS A 159 14.28 -17.15 0.15
CA LYS A 159 15.07 -17.99 1.05
C LYS A 159 14.47 -19.39 1.09
N PRO A 160 15.24 -20.42 1.50
CA PRO A 160 14.68 -21.72 1.85
C PRO A 160 13.60 -21.60 2.95
N THR A 161 12.66 -22.54 2.99
CA THR A 161 11.52 -22.57 3.93
C THR A 161 11.92 -22.30 5.39
N ALA A 162 13.02 -22.91 5.86
CA ALA A 162 13.53 -22.67 7.21
C ALA A 162 13.88 -21.19 7.49
N GLY A 163 14.47 -20.50 6.51
CA GLY A 163 14.79 -19.08 6.63
C GLY A 163 13.54 -18.18 6.55
N LEU A 164 12.51 -18.57 5.80
CA LEU A 164 11.23 -17.87 5.78
C LEU A 164 10.47 -18.03 7.10
N ILE A 165 10.53 -19.20 7.73
CA ILE A 165 9.98 -19.44 9.08
C ILE A 165 10.64 -18.52 10.11
N GLU A 166 11.96 -18.35 10.05
CA GLU A 166 12.69 -17.42 10.92
C GLU A 166 12.27 -15.96 10.68
N ASP A 167 12.12 -15.55 9.41
CA ASP A 167 11.66 -14.21 9.06
C ASP A 167 10.23 -13.93 9.61
N VAL A 168 9.31 -14.89 9.50
CA VAL A 168 7.95 -14.74 10.05
C VAL A 168 7.96 -14.69 11.58
N ARG A 169 8.80 -15.49 12.25
CA ARG A 169 8.99 -15.39 13.70
C ARG A 169 9.53 -14.02 14.11
N TRP A 170 10.47 -13.45 13.35
CA TRP A 170 10.99 -12.11 13.60
C TRP A 170 9.92 -11.01 13.53
N VAL A 171 8.89 -11.19 12.70
CA VAL A 171 7.71 -10.32 12.68
C VAL A 171 6.85 -10.51 13.93
N LEU A 172 6.58 -11.75 14.32
CA LEU A 172 5.75 -12.08 15.49
C LEU A 172 6.40 -11.63 16.80
N ASP A 173 7.73 -11.62 16.87
CA ASP A 173 8.50 -11.11 18.02
C ASP A 173 8.51 -9.57 18.10
N ASP A 174 7.99 -8.88 17.07
CA ASP A 174 7.91 -7.41 17.07
C ASP A 174 6.76 -6.91 17.95
N ARG A 175 7.09 -6.05 18.93
CA ARG A 175 6.09 -5.38 19.79
C ARG A 175 5.10 -4.52 18.99
N LEU A 176 5.46 -4.13 17.77
CA LEU A 176 4.63 -3.32 16.88
C LEU A 176 3.83 -4.14 15.85
N VAL A 177 3.77 -5.48 16.00
CA VAL A 177 3.10 -6.35 15.02
C VAL A 177 1.66 -5.92 14.72
N ASN A 178 0.86 -5.57 15.73
CA ASN A 178 -0.54 -5.18 15.57
C ASN A 178 -0.78 -3.66 15.56
N GLN A 179 0.26 -2.85 15.32
CA GLN A 179 0.09 -1.41 15.28
C GLN A 179 -0.93 -1.02 14.19
N ASN A 180 -1.92 -0.21 14.56
CA ASN A 180 -2.97 0.36 13.71
C ASN A 180 -4.19 -0.53 13.38
N GLY A 181 -4.32 -1.75 13.92
CA GLY A 181 -5.61 -2.47 13.98
C GLY A 181 -6.16 -3.01 12.65
N ALA A 182 -5.32 -3.70 11.85
CA ALA A 182 -5.73 -4.37 10.62
C ALA A 182 -6.74 -5.52 10.86
N ASN A 183 -7.49 -5.89 9.81
CA ASN A 183 -8.41 -7.04 9.82
C ASN A 183 -8.10 -8.01 8.66
N PRO A 184 -7.73 -9.28 8.92
CA PRO A 184 -7.36 -9.81 10.24
C PRO A 184 -6.17 -9.04 10.83
N SER A 185 -5.94 -9.17 12.14
CA SER A 185 -4.75 -8.57 12.75
C SER A 185 -3.49 -9.15 12.11
N SER A 186 -2.44 -8.35 12.01
CA SER A 186 -1.16 -8.81 11.45
C SER A 186 -0.64 -10.04 12.19
N GLU A 187 -0.76 -10.08 13.52
CA GLU A 187 -0.35 -11.25 14.32
C GLU A 187 -1.07 -12.54 13.90
N VAL A 188 -2.40 -12.50 13.75
CA VAL A 188 -3.18 -13.68 13.30
C VAL A 188 -2.76 -14.10 11.90
N PHE A 189 -2.60 -13.13 10.99
CA PHE A 189 -2.16 -13.39 9.63
C PHE A 189 -0.77 -14.03 9.57
N PHE A 190 0.21 -13.49 10.31
CA PHE A 190 1.57 -14.04 10.32
C PHE A 190 1.66 -15.36 11.08
N ALA A 191 0.84 -15.59 12.11
CA ALA A 191 0.76 -16.87 12.78
C ALA A 191 0.24 -17.98 11.85
N GLU A 192 -0.81 -17.71 11.06
CA GLU A 192 -1.31 -18.65 10.07
C GLU A 192 -0.27 -18.91 8.96
N MET A 193 0.39 -17.85 8.47
CA MET A 193 1.49 -17.99 7.51
C MET A 193 2.63 -18.85 8.06
N LEU A 194 2.94 -18.74 9.35
CA LEU A 194 3.98 -19.54 9.99
C LEU A 194 3.66 -21.03 9.97
N GLU A 195 2.41 -21.40 10.25
CA GLU A 195 1.99 -22.81 10.19
C GLU A 195 1.99 -23.34 8.75
N LEU A 196 1.50 -22.56 7.79
CA LEU A 196 1.56 -22.93 6.37
C LEU A 196 2.99 -23.14 5.86
N LEU A 197 3.93 -22.30 6.28
CA LEU A 197 5.35 -22.48 5.96
C LEU A 197 5.95 -23.73 6.62
N ARG A 198 5.53 -24.10 7.84
CA ARG A 198 5.98 -25.33 8.50
C ARG A 198 5.50 -26.59 7.79
N ASP A 199 4.31 -26.51 7.22
CA ASP A 199 3.71 -27.59 6.43
C ASP A 199 4.21 -27.62 4.97
N ASP A 200 5.10 -26.70 4.59
CA ASP A 200 5.59 -26.49 3.22
C ASP A 200 4.45 -26.23 2.20
N ASP A 201 3.33 -25.68 2.68
CA ASP A 201 2.12 -25.43 1.90
C ASP A 201 2.16 -24.06 1.21
N ARG A 202 2.90 -24.00 0.10
CA ARG A 202 2.94 -22.80 -0.75
C ARG A 202 1.57 -22.38 -1.26
N GLY A 203 0.73 -23.34 -1.66
CA GLY A 203 -0.62 -23.04 -2.16
C GLY A 203 -1.49 -22.38 -1.10
N GLY A 204 -1.40 -22.84 0.15
CA GLY A 204 -2.04 -22.23 1.30
C GLY A 204 -1.54 -20.81 1.59
N VAL A 205 -0.23 -20.55 1.48
CA VAL A 205 0.32 -19.18 1.62
C VAL A 205 -0.23 -18.24 0.55
N GLU A 206 -0.25 -18.66 -0.71
CA GLU A 206 -0.78 -17.86 -1.82
C GLU A 206 -2.29 -17.58 -1.65
N HIS A 207 -3.04 -18.58 -1.16
CA HIS A 207 -4.44 -18.44 -0.81
C HIS A 207 -4.67 -17.46 0.36
N LEU A 208 -3.89 -17.56 1.43
CA LEU A 208 -3.92 -16.66 2.58
C LEU A 208 -3.71 -15.19 2.17
N ILE A 209 -2.73 -14.93 1.30
CA ILE A 209 -2.46 -13.59 0.78
C ILE A 209 -3.64 -13.11 -0.08
N SER A 210 -4.10 -13.96 -1.01
CA SER A 210 -5.20 -13.61 -1.93
C SER A 210 -6.51 -13.29 -1.21
N ARG A 211 -6.90 -14.10 -0.21
CA ARG A 211 -8.11 -13.87 0.59
C ARG A 211 -8.00 -12.62 1.46
N THR A 212 -6.82 -12.37 2.04
CA THR A 212 -6.56 -11.18 2.88
C THR A 212 -6.62 -9.90 2.04
N ARG A 213 -6.01 -9.92 0.84
CA ARG A 213 -6.11 -8.84 -0.14
C ARG A 213 -7.55 -8.53 -0.50
N GLN A 214 -8.35 -9.54 -0.83
CA GLN A 214 -9.75 -9.36 -1.19
C GLN A 214 -10.56 -8.75 -0.04
N ALA A 215 -10.39 -9.26 1.18
CA ALA A 215 -11.06 -8.73 2.36
C ALA A 215 -10.69 -7.26 2.63
N GLY A 216 -9.40 -6.93 2.65
CA GLY A 216 -8.94 -5.56 2.90
C GLY A 216 -9.40 -4.56 1.84
N LEU A 217 -9.39 -4.95 0.57
CA LEU A 217 -9.89 -4.09 -0.52
C LEU A 217 -11.41 -3.92 -0.48
N ALA A 218 -12.15 -4.97 -0.10
CA ALA A 218 -13.59 -4.87 0.12
C ALA A 218 -13.93 -3.91 1.27
N GLU A 219 -13.14 -3.90 2.36
CA GLU A 219 -13.30 -2.94 3.46
C GLU A 219 -13.05 -1.49 3.04
N LEU A 220 -12.17 -1.27 2.06
CA LEU A 220 -11.98 0.04 1.44
C LEU A 220 -13.13 0.40 0.48
N GLY A 221 -13.96 -0.57 0.10
CA GLY A 221 -15.11 -0.42 -0.81
C GLY A 221 -14.76 -0.68 -2.27
N ALA A 222 -13.63 -1.33 -2.56
CA ALA A 222 -13.28 -1.72 -3.92
C ALA A 222 -14.12 -2.93 -4.35
N SER A 223 -14.59 -2.89 -5.60
CA SER A 223 -15.40 -3.97 -6.16
C SER A 223 -14.52 -5.09 -6.74
N PRO A 224 -14.94 -6.37 -6.71
CA PRO A 224 -14.14 -7.48 -7.23
C PRO A 224 -13.71 -7.34 -8.70
N ASP A 225 -14.50 -6.67 -9.54
CA ASP A 225 -14.16 -6.43 -10.95
C ASP A 225 -12.99 -5.45 -11.16
N MET A 226 -12.55 -4.76 -10.11
CA MET A 226 -11.36 -3.90 -10.11
C MET A 226 -10.06 -4.68 -9.88
N LEU A 227 -10.17 -5.95 -9.48
CA LEU A 227 -9.05 -6.77 -9.04
C LEU A 227 -8.54 -7.62 -10.20
N ARG A 228 -7.24 -7.54 -10.50
CA ARG A 228 -6.58 -8.58 -11.28
C ARG A 228 -6.22 -9.77 -10.38
N PRO A 229 -6.17 -10.98 -10.94
CA PRO A 229 -5.51 -12.11 -10.27
C PRO A 229 -4.07 -11.75 -9.92
N LEU A 230 -3.62 -12.13 -8.74
CA LEU A 230 -2.21 -12.00 -8.39
C LEU A 230 -1.40 -13.02 -9.17
N VAL A 231 -0.34 -12.57 -9.82
CA VAL A 231 0.69 -13.44 -10.38
C VAL A 231 1.83 -13.48 -9.37
N PHE A 232 2.01 -14.63 -8.72
CA PHE A 232 3.13 -14.85 -7.82
C PHE A 232 4.40 -15.05 -8.65
N PRO A 233 5.51 -14.39 -8.30
CA PRO A 233 6.78 -14.60 -9.00
C PRO A 233 7.30 -16.02 -8.78
N GLU A 234 8.08 -16.52 -9.74
CA GLU A 234 8.81 -17.77 -9.54
C GLU A 234 9.71 -17.68 -8.30
N PRO A 235 9.89 -18.78 -7.56
CA PRO A 235 10.83 -18.81 -6.44
C PRO A 235 12.25 -18.40 -6.87
N LEU A 236 12.95 -17.67 -6.00
CA LEU A 236 14.34 -17.25 -6.23
C LEU A 236 15.37 -18.28 -5.77
N VAL A 237 14.96 -19.21 -4.90
CA VAL A 237 15.79 -20.27 -4.31
C VAL A 237 15.08 -21.61 -4.43
#